data_AF-A0A1H0GSC0-F1
#
_entry.id   AF-A0A1H0GSC0-F1
#
_cell.length_a   1.000
_cell.length_b   1.000
_cell.length_c   1.000
_cell.angle_alpha   90.00
_cell.angle_beta   90.00
_cell.angle_gamma   90.00
#
_symmetry.space_group_name_H-M   'P 1'
#
loop_
_entity.id
_entity.type
_entity.pdbx_description
1 polymer ?
#
loop_
_entity_poly.entity_id
_entity_poly.type
_entity_poly.pdbx_seq_one_letter_code
_entity_poly.pdbx_strand_id
1 'polypeptide(L)' 'MILDNRGLEPPQPMMRTLAKLESMNAGETIAIINDRRPMFLYAELNELGYTHNTEPLDDGSFKITITKSGE' A
#
# COMPACT_ATOMS: atom_id res chain seq x y z
N MET A 1 2.76 9.42 -6.17
CA MET A 1 4.06 9.04 -5.55
C MET A 1 4.16 7.51 -5.52
N ILE A 2 5.36 6.92 -5.62
CA ILE A 2 5.56 5.46 -5.54
C ILE A 2 6.47 5.12 -4.35
N LEU A 3 6.12 4.09 -3.58
CA LEU A 3 6.90 3.52 -2.48
C LEU A 3 7.30 2.09 -2.82
N ASP A 4 8.57 1.88 -3.18
CA ASP A 4 9.11 0.54 -3.42
C ASP A 4 9.46 -0.12 -2.09
N ASN A 5 8.84 -1.27 -1.81
CA ASN A 5 9.05 -2.08 -0.61
C ASN A 5 9.60 -3.48 -0.95
N ARG A 6 10.03 -3.72 -2.20
CA ARG A 6 10.67 -4.98 -2.57
C ARG A 6 11.96 -5.20 -1.78
N GLY A 7 12.24 -6.46 -1.42
CA GLY A 7 13.39 -6.86 -0.62
C GLY A 7 13.28 -6.57 0.88
N LEU A 8 12.17 -5.99 1.35
CA LEU A 8 11.95 -5.75 2.77
C LEU A 8 11.29 -6.97 3.45
N GLU A 9 11.83 -7.35 4.61
CA GLU A 9 11.30 -8.46 5.40
C GLU A 9 10.04 -8.03 6.20
N PRO A 10 9.05 -8.91 6.42
CA PRO A 10 7.94 -8.62 7.30
C PRO A 10 8.40 -8.24 8.71
N PRO A 11 7.76 -7.25 9.37
CA PRO A 11 6.58 -6.48 8.95
C PRO A 11 6.91 -5.16 8.21
N GLN A 12 8.15 -4.96 7.78
CA GLN A 12 8.66 -3.66 7.30
C GLN A 12 7.87 -3.06 6.12
N PRO A 13 7.48 -3.81 5.05
CA PRO A 13 6.69 -3.24 3.95
C PRO A 13 5.39 -2.59 4.41
N MET A 14 4.74 -3.24 5.38
CA MET A 14 3.45 -2.84 5.92
C MET A 14 3.60 -1.58 6.77
N MET A 15 4.50 -1.60 7.76
CA MET A 15 4.73 -0.45 8.64
C MET A 15 5.11 0.80 7.85
N ARG A 16 5.99 0.65 6.85
CA ARG A 16 6.43 1.77 6.02
C ARG A 16 5.30 2.35 5.17
N THR A 17 4.39 1.49 4.69
CA THR A 17 3.21 1.93 3.95
C THR A 17 2.23 2.68 4.87
N LEU A 18 1.89 2.11 6.03
CA LEU A 18 0.95 2.73 6.98
C LEU A 18 1.45 4.09 7.47
N ALA A 19 2.72 4.18 7.87
CA ALA A 19 3.33 5.45 8.27
C ALA A 19 3.26 6.52 7.16
N LYS A 20 3.35 6.11 5.89
CA LYS A 20 3.19 7.04 4.77
C LYS A 20 1.74 7.48 4.59
N LEU A 21 0.77 6.56 4.73
CA LEU A 21 -0.66 6.85 4.62
C LEU A 21 -1.16 7.77 5.74
N GLU A 22 -0.61 7.65 6.95
CA GLU A 22 -0.91 8.57 8.07
C GLU A 22 -0.59 10.03 7.72
N SER A 23 0.49 10.26 6.96
CA SER A 23 0.89 11.61 6.52
C SER A 23 0.07 12.18 5.36
N MET A 24 -0.81 11.38 4.74
CA MET A 24 -1.56 11.78 3.55
C MET A 24 -2.85 12.52 3.88
N ASN A 25 -3.23 13.44 3.00
CA ASN A 25 -4.51 14.13 3.04
C ASN A 25 -5.62 13.30 2.40
N ALA A 26 -6.87 13.61 2.74
CA ALA A 26 -8.04 13.05 2.08
C ALA A 26 -7.98 13.30 0.55
N GLY A 27 -8.30 12.27 -0.23
CA GLY A 27 -8.23 12.29 -1.69
C GLY A 27 -6.84 12.03 -2.28
N GLU A 28 -5.78 11.98 -1.46
CA GLU A 28 -4.44 11.66 -1.97
C GLU A 28 -4.29 10.17 -2.26
N THR A 29 -3.48 9.88 -3.27
CA THR A 29 -3.19 8.53 -3.75
C THR A 29 -1.69 8.25 -3.75
N ILE A 30 -1.31 7.06 -3.30
CA ILE A 30 0.05 6.51 -3.38
C ILE A 30 0.02 5.14 -4.05
N ALA A 31 1.07 4.81 -4.79
CA ALA A 31 1.31 3.43 -5.22
C ALA A 31 2.44 2.82 -4.39
N ILE A 32 2.31 1.57 -4.00
CA ILE A 32 3.38 0.78 -3.40
C ILE A 32 3.73 -0.39 -4.31
N ILE A 33 4.98 -0.87 -4.27
CA ILE A 33 5.42 -2.07 -4.97
C ILE A 33 5.94 -3.08 -3.93
N ASN A 34 5.38 -4.29 -3.93
CA ASN A 34 5.75 -5.36 -3.01
C ASN A 34 6.06 -6.66 -3.79
N ASP A 35 7.01 -7.47 -3.31
CA ASP A 35 7.34 -8.77 -3.93
C ASP A 35 6.17 -9.78 -3.90
N ARG A 36 5.20 -9.56 -3.01
CA ARG A 36 4.04 -10.43 -2.80
C ARG A 36 2.81 -9.61 -2.41
N ARG A 37 1.62 -10.18 -2.60
CA ARG A 37 0.36 -9.59 -2.14
C ARG A 37 0.37 -9.39 -0.62
N PRO A 38 0.24 -8.15 -0.11
CA PRO A 38 0.26 -7.88 1.32
C PRO A 38 -1.13 -8.12 1.96
N MET A 39 -1.49 -9.39 2.17
CA MET A 39 -2.82 -9.76 2.68
C MET A 39 -3.21 -9.06 3.99
N PHE A 40 -2.27 -8.94 4.94
CA PHE A 40 -2.51 -8.22 6.20
C PHE A 40 -2.72 -6.72 5.99
N LEU A 41 -2.01 -6.10 5.05
CA LEU A 41 -2.20 -4.68 4.75
C LEU A 41 -3.60 -4.43 4.18
N TYR A 42 -4.13 -5.32 3.32
CA TYR A 42 -5.48 -5.13 2.78
C TYR A 42 -6.56 -5.10 3.85
N ALA A 43 -6.42 -5.91 4.92
CA ALA A 43 -7.32 -5.87 6.06
C ALA A 43 -7.27 -4.50 6.75
N GLU A 44 -6.07 -4.02 7.12
CA GLU A 44 -5.90 -2.71 7.75
C GLU A 44 -6.42 -1.55 6.88
N LEU A 45 -6.17 -1.60 5.56
CA LEU A 45 -6.65 -0.55 4.64
C LEU A 45 -8.17 -0.45 4.66
N ASN A 46 -8.87 -1.59 4.69
CA ASN A 46 -10.32 -1.62 4.76
C ASN A 46 -10.82 -1.09 6.11
N GLU A 47 -10.18 -1.49 7.21
CA GLU A 47 -10.54 -1.02 8.56
C GLU A 47 -10.35 0.50 8.71
N LEU A 48 -9.31 1.05 8.09
CA LEU A 48 -9.00 2.47 8.10
C LEU A 48 -9.73 3.26 6.98
N GLY A 49 -10.61 2.63 6.20
CA GLY A 49 -11.42 3.30 5.17
C GLY A 49 -10.68 3.69 3.88
N TYR A 50 -9.48 3.17 3.64
CA TYR A 50 -8.75 3.38 2.38
C TYR A 50 -9.32 2.51 1.27
N THR A 51 -9.38 3.08 0.06
CA THR A 51 -9.63 2.30 -1.15
C THR A 51 -8.32 1.85 -1.76
N HIS A 52 -8.28 0.64 -2.33
CA HIS A 52 -7.08 0.13 -2.97
C HIS A 52 -7.37 -0.73 -4.21
N ASN A 53 -6.45 -0.70 -5.16
CA ASN A 53 -6.43 -1.57 -6.33
C ASN A 53 -5.07 -2.25 -6.45
N THR A 54 -5.05 -3.52 -6.86
CA THR A 54 -3.82 -4.31 -6.99
C THR A 54 -3.64 -4.81 -8.40
N GLU A 55 -2.44 -4.63 -8.95
CA GLU A 55 -2.05 -5.04 -10.29
C GLU A 55 -0.75 -5.87 -10.20
N PRO A 56 -0.69 -7.07 -10.79
CA PRO A 56 0.58 -7.77 -10.97
C PRO A 56 1.47 -7.02 -11.97
N LEU A 57 2.78 -7.07 -11.76
CA LEU A 57 3.79 -6.54 -12.68
C LEU A 57 4.54 -7.69 -13.37
N ASP A 58 5.22 -7.37 -14.47
CA ASP A 58 5.93 -8.36 -15.31
C ASP A 58 7.09 -9.05 -14.58
N ASP A 59 7.65 -8.41 -13.54
CA ASP A 59 8.72 -8.95 -12.70
C ASP A 59 8.22 -9.86 -11.57
N GLY A 60 6.91 -10.15 -11.54
CA GLY A 60 6.25 -10.96 -10.52
C GLY A 60 5.91 -10.20 -9.24
N SER A 61 6.28 -8.93 -9.12
CA SER A 61 5.87 -8.07 -8.01
C SER A 61 4.44 -7.55 -8.20
N PHE A 62 3.92 -6.88 -7.18
CA PHE A 62 2.57 -6.32 -7.17
C PHE A 62 2.64 -4.83 -6.93
N LYS A 63 1.96 -4.06 -7.79
CA LYS A 63 1.68 -2.65 -7.57
C LYS A 63 0.32 -2.51 -6.90
N ILE A 64 0.28 -1.83 -5.76
CA ILE A 64 -0.97 -1.53 -5.05
C ILE A 64 -1.15 -0.02 -5.03
N THR A 65 -2.21 0.46 -5.65
CA THR A 65 -2.59 1.87 -5.63
C THR A 65 -3.60 2.07 -4.51
N ILE A 66 -3.27 2.92 -3.54
CA ILE A 66 -4.03 3.16 -2.32
C ILE A 66 -4.44 4.63 -2.29
N THR A 67 -5.73 4.90 -2.06
CA THR A 67 -6.28 6.26 -1.95
C THR A 67 -6.90 6.45 -0.58
N LYS A 68 -6.56 7.57 0.07
CA LYS A 68 -7.20 7.98 1.32
C LYS A 68 -8.58 8.52 1.00
N SER A 69 -9.61 7.73 1.23
CA SER A 69 -10.99 8.20 1.18
C SER A 69 -11.15 9.26 2.27
N GLY A 70 -11.66 10.44 1.93
CA GLY A 70 -11.87 11.50 2.91
C GLY A 70 -13.07 11.21 3.80
N GLU A 71 -12.89 11.37 5.12
CA GLU A 71 -13.91 11.96 5.99
C GLU A 71 -13.52 13.41 6.28
#